data_AF-A0A0K1RY77-F1
#
_entry.id   AF-A0A0K1RY77-F1
#
_cell.length_a   1.000
_cell.length_b   1.000
_cell.length_c   1.000
_cell.angle_alpha   90.00
_cell.angle_beta   90.00
_cell.angle_gamma   90.00
#
_symmetry.space_group_name_H-M   'P 1'
#
loop_
_entity.id
_entity.type
_entity.pdbx_description
1 polymer ?
#
loop_
_entity_poly.entity_id
_entity_poly.type
_entity_poly.pdbx_seq_one_letter_code
_entity_poly.pdbx_strand_id
1 'polypeptide(L)'
;MFFPNLPETPTGIPSLGDLTSSETFPRTGDTASPSGVYEYIVNNINLDEEDDEKITITAGYRVFFYVQGNINGAIEHNCGAKPDCKPGNLQIYAYSESDSAKICLRGDQRLQAFIFAPHYSLGNTGNGNFFGAAWGKNWGKISDCASTSGAVAVTQRVEWTELIEDLRPPFPQLGGIDNWCEEPIDTTGTSLCAPTASPSPSP
;
A
#
# COMPACT_ATOMS: atom_id res chain seq x y z
N MET A 1 19.86 -3.26 -13.00
CA MET A 1 18.45 -3.34 -13.46
C MET A 1 17.63 -2.32 -12.69
N PHE A 2 16.70 -1.58 -13.29
CA PHE A 2 15.96 -0.50 -12.60
C PHE A 2 14.80 -1.05 -11.76
N PHE A 3 14.54 -0.41 -10.61
CA PHE A 3 13.33 -0.63 -9.82
C PHE A 3 12.08 -0.39 -10.69
N PRO A 4 10.94 -1.09 -10.48
CA PRO A 4 9.75 -0.88 -11.29
C PRO A 4 9.31 0.58 -11.24
N ASN A 5 9.11 1.18 -12.41
CA ASN A 5 8.48 2.49 -12.48
C ASN A 5 7.04 2.40 -11.96
N LEU A 6 6.52 3.51 -11.43
CA LEU A 6 5.08 3.68 -11.28
C LEU A 6 4.40 3.39 -12.64
N PRO A 7 3.21 2.78 -12.64
CA PRO A 7 2.45 2.66 -13.88
C PRO A 7 2.21 4.06 -14.47
N GLU A 8 2.06 4.15 -15.79
CA GLU A 8 1.68 5.43 -16.38
C GLU A 8 0.27 5.82 -15.89
N THR A 9 0.11 7.07 -15.47
CA THR A 9 -1.21 7.60 -15.12
C THR A 9 -2.11 7.56 -16.37
N PRO A 10 -3.26 6.86 -16.34
CA PRO A 10 -4.15 6.77 -17.49
C PRO A 10 -4.68 8.13 -17.91
N THR A 11 -4.85 8.33 -19.21
CA THR A 11 -5.53 9.52 -19.76
C THR A 11 -7.04 9.30 -19.86
N GLY A 12 -7.85 10.34 -19.63
CA GLY A 12 -9.30 10.28 -19.82
C GLY A 12 -10.07 9.65 -18.64
N ILE A 13 -9.41 9.43 -17.50
CA ILE A 13 -10.07 9.06 -16.24
C ILE A 13 -10.43 10.32 -15.43
N PRO A 14 -11.43 10.25 -14.52
CA PRO A 14 -11.80 11.39 -13.68
C PRO A 14 -10.63 11.95 -12.88
N SER A 15 -10.46 13.27 -12.93
CA SER A 15 -9.59 14.02 -12.01
C SER A 15 -10.46 14.71 -10.97
N LEU A 16 -10.22 14.39 -9.70
CA LEU A 16 -11.06 14.81 -8.58
C LEU A 16 -10.58 16.10 -7.91
N GLY A 17 -9.35 16.54 -8.22
CA GLY A 17 -8.72 17.62 -7.46
C GLY A 17 -8.33 17.14 -6.06
N ASP A 18 -8.43 18.03 -5.08
CA ASP A 18 -8.18 17.70 -3.68
C ASP A 18 -9.43 17.08 -3.04
N LEU A 19 -9.25 15.98 -2.31
CA LEU A 19 -10.28 15.39 -1.47
C LEU A 19 -10.11 15.91 -0.04
N THR A 20 -11.05 16.73 0.40
CA THR A 20 -11.01 17.40 1.71
C THR A 20 -12.25 17.09 2.56
N SER A 21 -13.01 16.07 2.19
CA SER A 21 -14.18 15.65 2.95
C SER A 21 -14.49 14.17 2.77
N SER A 22 -15.36 13.65 3.63
CA SER A 22 -15.81 12.25 3.53
C SER A 22 -16.43 11.94 2.17
N GLU A 23 -16.00 10.85 1.55
CA GLU A 23 -16.53 10.37 0.27
C GLU A 23 -16.47 8.85 0.18
N THR A 24 -17.40 8.24 -0.57
CA THR A 24 -17.43 6.80 -0.80
C THR A 24 -17.16 6.48 -2.25
N PHE A 25 -16.24 5.54 -2.49
CA PHE A 25 -15.85 5.09 -3.81
C PHE A 25 -16.20 3.61 -4.08
N PRO A 26 -16.52 3.25 -5.33
CA PRO A 26 -16.82 4.18 -6.41
C PRO A 26 -18.07 5.01 -6.13
N ARG A 27 -18.13 6.23 -6.68
CA ARG A 27 -19.27 7.13 -6.44
C ARG A 27 -20.45 6.69 -7.29
N THR A 28 -21.65 7.04 -6.86
CA THR A 28 -22.86 6.78 -7.64
C THR A 28 -22.75 7.42 -9.01
N GLY A 29 -22.85 6.61 -10.06
CA GLY A 29 -22.75 7.06 -11.46
C GLY A 29 -21.35 7.01 -12.05
N ASP A 30 -20.30 6.71 -11.27
CA ASP A 30 -18.98 6.44 -11.82
C ASP A 30 -19.03 5.17 -12.70
N THR A 31 -18.22 5.17 -13.75
CA THR A 31 -18.12 4.05 -14.71
C THR A 31 -16.75 3.41 -14.56
N ALA A 32 -16.73 2.09 -14.38
CA ALA A 32 -15.49 1.33 -14.38
C ALA A 32 -14.86 1.29 -15.78
N SER A 33 -13.55 1.17 -15.83
CA SER A 33 -12.81 0.84 -17.04
C SER A 33 -13.25 -0.54 -17.57
N PRO A 34 -12.93 -0.88 -18.84
CA PRO A 34 -13.25 -2.19 -19.41
C PRO A 34 -12.72 -3.39 -18.59
N SER A 35 -11.72 -3.16 -17.73
CA SER A 35 -11.15 -4.17 -16.82
C SER A 35 -11.89 -4.30 -15.48
N GLY A 36 -12.98 -3.55 -15.29
CA GLY A 36 -13.77 -3.54 -14.06
C GLY A 36 -13.13 -2.74 -12.91
N VAL A 37 -12.29 -1.74 -13.23
CA VAL A 37 -11.60 -0.91 -12.24
C VAL A 37 -12.12 0.53 -12.28
N TYR A 38 -12.38 1.10 -11.12
CA TYR A 38 -12.70 2.51 -10.96
C TYR A 38 -11.42 3.28 -10.67
N GLU A 39 -11.08 4.21 -11.56
CA GLU A 39 -9.76 4.85 -11.59
C GLU A 39 -9.92 6.34 -11.41
N TYR A 40 -9.13 6.95 -10.52
CA TYR A 40 -9.24 8.38 -10.22
C TYR A 40 -7.86 9.02 -10.05
N ILE A 41 -7.69 10.18 -10.67
CA ILE A 41 -6.57 11.08 -10.40
C ILE A 41 -6.97 11.98 -9.23
N VAL A 42 -6.11 12.04 -8.21
CA VAL A 42 -6.33 12.84 -7.01
C VAL A 42 -5.10 13.73 -6.81
N ASN A 43 -5.32 15.02 -6.54
CA ASN A 43 -4.22 15.94 -6.26
C ASN A 43 -3.69 15.67 -4.86
N ASN A 44 -4.50 15.91 -3.83
CA ASN A 44 -4.19 15.57 -2.44
C ASN A 44 -5.40 14.92 -1.77
N ILE A 45 -5.15 14.13 -0.73
CA ILE A 45 -6.17 13.72 0.24
C ILE A 45 -5.81 14.42 1.54
N ASN A 46 -6.67 15.31 2.02
CA ASN A 46 -6.44 16.05 3.27
C ASN A 46 -7.76 16.16 4.04
N LEU A 47 -8.05 15.12 4.82
CA LEU A 47 -9.31 14.99 5.55
C LEU A 47 -9.15 15.56 6.97
N ASP A 48 -10.20 16.20 7.46
CA ASP A 48 -10.21 16.74 8.81
C ASP A 48 -10.35 15.62 9.86
N GLU A 49 -9.45 15.62 10.84
CA GLU A 49 -9.54 14.71 11.99
C GLU A 49 -10.61 15.16 12.98
N GLU A 50 -10.91 16.46 13.08
CA GLU A 50 -11.90 16.99 14.03
C GLU A 50 -13.33 16.60 13.65
N ASP A 51 -13.59 16.44 12.35
CA ASP A 51 -14.90 16.07 11.80
C ASP A 51 -15.02 14.56 11.50
N ASP A 52 -14.09 13.73 11.98
CA ASP A 52 -14.03 12.28 11.76
C ASP A 52 -14.12 11.89 10.26
N GLU A 53 -13.55 12.72 9.38
CA GLU A 53 -13.71 12.55 7.94
C GLU A 53 -12.93 11.36 7.40
N LYS A 54 -13.55 10.60 6.49
CA LYS A 54 -12.92 9.42 5.88
C LYS A 54 -13.29 9.19 4.43
N ILE A 55 -12.32 8.68 3.67
CA ILE A 55 -12.61 8.04 2.39
C ILE A 55 -12.98 6.59 2.63
N THR A 56 -14.13 6.16 2.10
CA THR A 56 -14.60 4.78 2.23
C THR A 56 -14.57 4.08 0.88
N ILE A 57 -13.94 2.92 0.80
CA ILE A 57 -13.99 2.06 -0.39
C ILE A 57 -15.02 0.96 -0.18
N THR A 58 -16.01 0.92 -1.06
CA THR A 58 -17.07 -0.08 -1.01
C THR A 58 -16.49 -1.46 -1.31
N ALA A 59 -16.63 -2.38 -0.35
CA ALA A 59 -16.04 -3.72 -0.43
C ALA A 59 -16.45 -4.46 -1.73
N GLY A 60 -15.48 -5.09 -2.37
CA GLY A 60 -15.64 -5.89 -3.59
C GLY A 60 -15.51 -5.11 -4.89
N TYR A 61 -15.52 -3.77 -4.86
CA TYR A 61 -15.14 -2.97 -6.03
C TYR A 61 -13.63 -2.86 -6.15
N ARG A 62 -13.11 -2.71 -7.37
CA ARG A 62 -11.68 -2.43 -7.61
C ARG A 62 -11.52 -0.93 -7.81
N VAL A 63 -10.76 -0.26 -6.95
CA VAL A 63 -10.56 1.19 -6.96
C VAL A 63 -9.07 1.50 -6.98
N PHE A 64 -8.62 2.24 -7.99
CA PHE A 64 -7.25 2.71 -8.11
C PHE A 64 -7.19 4.23 -7.96
N PHE A 65 -6.35 4.69 -7.04
CA PHE A 65 -6.03 6.11 -6.89
C PHE A 65 -4.64 6.40 -7.45
N TYR A 66 -4.56 7.42 -8.29
CA TYR A 66 -3.34 8.01 -8.82
C TYR A 66 -3.15 9.36 -8.12
N VAL A 67 -2.39 9.38 -7.03
CA VAL A 67 -2.25 10.54 -6.14
C VAL A 67 -1.02 11.35 -6.52
N GLN A 68 -1.19 12.64 -6.80
CA GLN A 68 -0.09 13.52 -7.23
C GLN A 68 0.66 14.18 -6.08
N GLY A 69 -0.01 14.37 -4.95
CA GLY A 69 0.46 15.07 -3.77
C GLY A 69 0.37 14.21 -2.52
N ASN A 70 0.09 14.82 -1.38
CA ASN A 70 0.10 14.13 -0.08
C ASN A 70 -1.20 13.39 0.20
N ILE A 71 -1.10 12.37 1.06
CA ILE A 71 -2.26 11.78 1.72
C ILE A 71 -2.15 12.12 3.20
N ASN A 72 -3.22 12.67 3.76
CA ASN A 72 -3.33 13.04 5.16
C ASN A 72 -4.79 12.83 5.58
N GLY A 73 -5.13 11.63 6.04
CA GLY A 73 -6.53 11.34 6.37
C GLY A 73 -6.82 9.88 6.64
N ALA A 74 -8.06 9.60 7.05
CA ALA A 74 -8.57 8.27 7.23
C ALA A 74 -9.05 7.67 5.89
N ILE A 75 -8.58 6.46 5.59
CA ILE A 75 -9.05 5.68 4.45
C ILE A 75 -9.49 4.32 4.96
N GLU A 76 -10.75 3.98 4.73
CA GLU A 76 -11.34 2.70 5.11
C GLU A 76 -11.52 1.82 3.88
N HIS A 77 -10.97 0.62 3.95
CA HIS A 77 -11.35 -0.46 3.04
C HIS A 77 -11.33 -1.76 3.83
N ASN A 78 -12.53 -2.27 4.12
CA ASN A 78 -12.72 -3.46 4.92
C ASN A 78 -13.51 -4.52 4.13
N CYS A 79 -12.84 -5.61 3.80
CA CYS A 79 -13.41 -6.72 3.06
C CYS A 79 -14.26 -7.66 3.91
N GLY A 80 -14.08 -7.66 5.25
CA GLY A 80 -14.77 -8.59 6.14
C GLY A 80 -14.66 -10.04 5.64
N ALA A 81 -15.81 -10.71 5.49
CA ALA A 81 -15.93 -12.06 4.94
C ALA A 81 -16.33 -12.10 3.45
N LYS A 82 -16.28 -10.97 2.73
CA LYS A 82 -16.73 -10.90 1.33
C LYS A 82 -15.72 -11.62 0.42
N PRO A 83 -16.12 -12.69 -0.29
CA PRO A 83 -15.18 -13.55 -1.01
C PRO A 83 -14.46 -12.83 -2.16
N ASP A 84 -15.13 -11.90 -2.84
CA ASP A 84 -14.57 -11.15 -3.97
C ASP A 84 -13.83 -9.86 -3.55
N CYS A 85 -13.62 -9.66 -2.25
CA CYS A 85 -12.90 -8.52 -1.72
C CYS A 85 -11.58 -8.98 -1.11
N LYS A 86 -10.48 -8.46 -1.65
CA LYS A 86 -9.11 -8.67 -1.18
C LYS A 86 -8.41 -7.31 -0.99
N PRO A 87 -7.33 -7.24 -0.20
CA PRO A 87 -6.57 -6.00 -0.04
C PRO A 87 -6.19 -5.31 -1.36
N GLY A 88 -5.85 -6.09 -2.40
CA GLY A 88 -5.49 -5.55 -3.72
C GLY A 88 -6.66 -4.97 -4.54
N ASN A 89 -7.89 -4.97 -4.01
CA ASN A 89 -9.01 -4.24 -4.61
C ASN A 89 -8.83 -2.72 -4.50
N LEU A 90 -8.19 -2.23 -3.43
CA LEU A 90 -7.75 -0.84 -3.33
C LEU A 90 -6.27 -0.77 -3.69
N GLN A 91 -5.92 0.04 -4.69
CA GLN A 91 -4.54 0.32 -5.06
C GLN A 91 -4.29 1.83 -5.06
N ILE A 92 -3.22 2.25 -4.42
CA ILE A 92 -2.82 3.66 -4.33
C ILE A 92 -1.44 3.78 -4.97
N TYR A 93 -1.36 4.52 -6.06
CA TYR A 93 -0.13 4.87 -6.75
C TYR A 93 0.15 6.35 -6.49
N ALA A 94 1.26 6.67 -5.83
CA ALA A 94 1.58 8.04 -5.44
C ALA A 94 2.81 8.56 -6.20
N TYR A 95 2.67 9.72 -6.85
CA TYR A 95 3.55 10.19 -7.94
C TYR A 95 4.39 11.42 -7.59
N SER A 96 4.22 12.05 -6.43
CA SER A 96 5.08 13.18 -6.05
C SER A 96 6.54 12.74 -5.97
N GLU A 97 7.42 13.50 -6.64
CA GLU A 97 8.88 13.36 -6.53
C GLU A 97 9.46 14.27 -5.44
N SER A 98 8.61 14.99 -4.69
CA SER A 98 9.06 15.86 -3.60
C SER A 98 9.63 15.05 -2.44
N ASP A 99 10.78 15.44 -1.91
CA ASP A 99 11.33 14.83 -0.66
C ASP A 99 10.42 15.06 0.56
N SER A 100 9.49 16.02 0.49
CA SER A 100 8.47 16.27 1.52
C SER A 100 7.19 15.46 1.33
N ALA A 101 7.10 14.66 0.27
CA ALA A 101 5.93 13.85 -0.03
C ALA A 101 5.69 12.81 1.07
N LYS A 102 4.48 12.77 1.60
CA LYS A 102 4.11 11.85 2.67
C LYS A 102 2.70 11.29 2.54
N ILE A 103 2.56 10.06 3.00
CA ILE A 103 1.28 9.39 3.22
C ILE A 103 1.11 9.26 4.73
N CYS A 104 0.15 9.99 5.25
CA CYS A 104 -0.26 9.96 6.64
C CYS A 104 -1.65 9.35 6.78
N LEU A 105 -1.66 8.08 7.17
CA LEU A 105 -2.89 7.38 7.50
C LEU A 105 -3.30 7.77 8.91
N ARG A 106 -4.55 8.20 9.05
CA ARG A 106 -5.12 8.69 10.31
C ARG A 106 -6.32 7.84 10.72
N GLY A 107 -6.76 8.00 11.97
CA GLY A 107 -7.95 7.34 12.50
C GLY A 107 -7.76 5.89 12.93
N ASP A 108 -8.85 5.22 13.26
CA ASP A 108 -8.91 3.85 13.80
C ASP A 108 -9.43 2.82 12.78
N GLN A 109 -9.60 3.24 11.53
CA GLN A 109 -10.22 2.42 10.50
C GLN A 109 -9.30 1.30 10.03
N ARG A 110 -9.92 0.22 9.56
CA ARG A 110 -9.22 -0.87 8.89
C ARG A 110 -8.97 -0.50 7.44
N LEU A 111 -7.70 -0.45 7.05
CA LEU A 111 -7.28 -0.23 5.67
C LEU A 111 -6.70 -1.51 5.10
N GLN A 112 -7.36 -2.07 4.08
CA GLN A 112 -6.82 -3.17 3.30
C GLN A 112 -6.42 -2.68 1.91
N ALA A 113 -5.13 -2.52 1.60
CA ALA A 113 -4.73 -1.88 0.35
C ALA A 113 -3.39 -2.38 -0.19
N PHE A 114 -3.14 -2.10 -1.47
CA PHE A 114 -1.81 -2.02 -2.03
C PHE A 114 -1.40 -0.55 -2.18
N ILE A 115 -0.21 -0.16 -1.71
CA ILE A 115 0.32 1.21 -1.84
C ILE A 115 1.68 1.15 -2.53
N PHE A 116 1.85 1.89 -3.62
CA PHE A 116 3.12 2.07 -4.29
C PHE A 116 3.46 3.56 -4.38
N ALA A 117 4.38 3.99 -3.53
CA ALA A 117 4.71 5.39 -3.30
C ALA A 117 6.24 5.55 -3.10
N PRO A 118 7.05 5.25 -4.12
CA PRO A 118 8.50 5.04 -3.97
C PRO A 118 9.27 6.23 -3.38
N HIS A 119 8.79 7.46 -3.57
CA HIS A 119 9.43 8.69 -3.07
C HIS A 119 8.83 9.21 -1.76
N TYR A 120 7.79 8.55 -1.25
CA TYR A 120 7.03 9.05 -0.11
C TYR A 120 7.56 8.52 1.22
N SER A 121 7.40 9.34 2.26
CA SER A 121 7.46 8.87 3.63
C SER A 121 6.07 8.42 4.10
N LEU A 122 5.96 7.19 4.61
CA LEU A 122 4.71 6.57 5.06
C LEU A 122 4.63 6.55 6.59
N GLY A 123 3.53 7.05 7.13
CA GLY A 123 3.26 7.09 8.56
C GLY A 123 1.80 6.78 8.88
N ASN A 124 1.56 6.41 10.13
CA ASN A 124 0.24 6.19 10.70
C ASN A 124 0.19 6.86 12.08
N THR A 125 -0.72 7.80 12.29
CA THR A 125 -0.88 8.49 13.59
C THR A 125 -1.96 7.85 14.45
N GLY A 126 -2.87 7.08 13.86
CA GLY A 126 -4.00 6.48 14.54
C GLY A 126 -3.77 5.03 14.99
N ASN A 127 -4.85 4.41 15.48
CA ASN A 127 -4.87 3.02 15.92
C ASN A 127 -5.35 2.07 14.80
N GLY A 128 -5.60 2.62 13.61
CA GLY A 128 -6.06 1.88 12.45
C GLY A 128 -5.05 0.83 12.02
N ASN A 129 -5.58 -0.32 11.58
CA ASN A 129 -4.76 -1.45 11.16
C ASN A 129 -4.66 -1.46 9.63
N PHE A 130 -3.43 -1.52 9.13
CA PHE A 130 -3.14 -1.72 7.71
C PHE A 130 -2.93 -3.21 7.42
N PHE A 131 -3.61 -3.74 6.39
CA PHE A 131 -3.43 -5.10 5.90
C PHE A 131 -3.22 -5.10 4.39
N GLY A 132 -2.02 -5.42 3.94
CA GLY A 132 -1.70 -5.50 2.52
C GLY A 132 -0.22 -5.32 2.29
N ALA A 133 0.14 -4.74 1.16
CA ALA A 133 1.52 -4.42 0.83
C ALA A 133 1.63 -2.93 0.54
N ALA A 134 2.61 -2.30 1.13
CA ALA A 134 2.90 -0.90 0.87
C ALA A 134 4.40 -0.74 0.57
N TRP A 135 4.73 0.25 -0.24
CA TRP A 135 6.09 0.57 -0.62
C TRP A 135 6.30 2.08 -0.58
N GLY A 136 7.37 2.51 0.08
CA GLY A 136 7.85 3.88 -0.01
C GLY A 136 9.21 4.09 0.65
N LYS A 137 9.74 5.30 0.50
CA LYS A 137 11.10 5.69 0.86
C LYS A 137 11.37 5.57 2.36
N ASN A 138 10.44 6.00 3.20
CA ASN A 138 10.59 5.95 4.66
C ASN A 138 9.33 5.43 5.33
N TRP A 139 9.46 4.79 6.49
CA TRP A 139 8.33 4.29 7.27
C TRP A 139 8.42 4.70 8.75
N GLY A 140 7.29 5.07 9.33
CA GLY A 140 7.16 5.28 10.77
C GLY A 140 7.22 6.76 11.17
N LYS A 141 8.09 7.11 12.14
CA LYS A 141 8.07 8.40 12.87
C LYS A 141 8.49 9.60 12.03
N ILE A 142 7.63 9.99 11.09
CA ILE A 142 7.71 11.22 10.30
C ILE A 142 7.17 12.36 11.16
N SER A 143 7.73 13.57 11.05
CA SER A 143 7.19 14.72 11.81
C SER A 143 5.72 14.91 11.45
N ASP A 144 4.90 15.07 12.49
CA ASP A 144 3.45 15.29 12.37
C ASP A 144 2.69 14.14 11.71
N CYS A 145 3.32 12.96 11.61
CA CYS A 145 2.74 11.74 11.06
C CYS A 145 3.25 10.46 11.76
N ALA A 146 3.43 10.54 13.07
CA ALA A 146 3.92 9.44 13.89
C ALA A 146 2.83 8.91 14.84
N SER A 147 2.76 7.59 15.01
CA SER A 147 1.92 6.99 16.05
C SER A 147 2.39 7.41 17.44
N THR A 148 1.43 7.78 18.29
CA THR A 148 1.67 8.11 19.71
C THR A 148 2.17 6.92 20.53
N SER A 149 1.97 5.68 20.03
CA SER A 149 2.49 4.44 20.62
C SER A 149 4.00 4.23 20.45
N GLY A 150 4.68 5.09 19.68
CA GLY A 150 6.12 4.98 19.44
C GLY A 150 6.53 3.84 18.50
N ALA A 151 5.58 3.22 17.79
CA ALA A 151 5.87 2.21 16.78
C ALA A 151 6.71 2.80 15.63
N VAL A 152 8.02 2.62 15.70
CA VAL A 152 8.96 2.79 14.59
C VAL A 152 8.93 1.50 13.78
N ALA A 153 8.76 1.58 12.46
CA ALA A 153 8.89 0.41 11.59
C ALA A 153 10.23 0.41 10.86
N VAL A 154 10.55 1.33 9.94
CA VAL A 154 11.79 1.27 9.14
C VAL A 154 12.16 2.64 8.53
N THR A 155 13.32 3.21 8.83
CA THR A 155 13.88 4.35 8.04
C THR A 155 14.88 3.80 7.04
N GLN A 156 14.57 3.86 5.74
CA GLN A 156 15.50 3.43 4.69
C GLN A 156 16.35 4.64 4.28
N ARG A 157 17.63 4.64 4.71
CA ARG A 157 18.55 5.77 4.49
C ARG A 157 19.40 5.65 3.23
N VAL A 158 19.30 4.53 2.54
CA VAL A 158 20.05 4.25 1.33
C VAL A 158 19.14 4.60 0.17
N GLU A 159 19.65 5.36 -0.79
CA GLU A 159 18.89 5.62 -2.01
C GLU A 159 18.83 4.31 -2.81
N TRP A 160 17.69 4.01 -3.45
CA TRP A 160 17.56 2.75 -4.20
C TRP A 160 18.55 2.66 -5.37
N THR A 161 19.02 3.80 -5.86
CA THR A 161 20.10 3.91 -6.85
C THR A 161 21.47 3.53 -6.29
N GLU A 162 21.63 3.54 -4.95
CA GLU A 162 22.84 3.15 -4.22
C GLU A 162 22.78 1.69 -3.75
N LEU A 163 21.59 1.08 -3.77
CA LEU A 163 21.41 -0.35 -3.56
C LEU A 163 21.71 -1.12 -4.86
N ILE A 164 22.43 -2.23 -4.67
CA ILE A 164 23.01 -3.16 -5.65
C ILE A 164 22.10 -3.38 -6.89
N GLU A 165 22.71 -3.47 -8.09
CA GLU A 165 22.06 -3.58 -9.41
C GLU A 165 21.02 -4.72 -9.58
N ASP A 166 20.97 -5.69 -8.66
CA ASP A 166 20.15 -6.90 -8.75
C ASP A 166 19.43 -7.24 -7.43
N LEU A 167 18.23 -6.68 -7.25
CA LEU A 167 17.19 -7.24 -6.37
C LEU A 167 16.28 -8.25 -7.09
N ARG A 168 16.79 -8.89 -8.16
CA ARG A 168 16.28 -10.17 -8.68
C ARG A 168 17.38 -11.22 -8.57
N PRO A 169 17.24 -12.29 -7.77
CA PRO A 169 18.10 -13.44 -7.96
C PRO A 169 17.85 -14.01 -9.37
N PRO A 170 18.90 -14.34 -10.15
CA PRO A 170 18.79 -14.95 -11.48
C PRO A 170 18.39 -16.44 -11.40
N PHE A 171 17.38 -16.74 -10.58
CA PHE A 171 16.92 -18.03 -10.03
C PHE A 171 17.41 -18.35 -8.61
N PRO A 172 16.52 -18.89 -7.73
CA PRO A 172 15.13 -19.28 -8.00
C PRO A 172 14.19 -18.07 -8.20
N GLN A 173 13.27 -18.21 -9.16
CA GLN A 173 12.25 -17.21 -9.47
C GLN A 173 11.27 -17.09 -8.30
N LEU A 174 10.80 -15.86 -8.03
CA LEU A 174 9.48 -15.69 -7.43
C LEU A 174 8.47 -16.21 -8.46
N GLY A 175 8.01 -17.44 -8.28
CA GLY A 175 6.80 -17.95 -8.91
C GLY A 175 5.57 -17.18 -8.39
N GLY A 176 4.38 -17.54 -8.86
CA GLY A 176 3.13 -17.04 -8.27
C GLY A 176 3.23 -17.10 -6.75
N ILE A 177 2.95 -15.99 -6.07
CA ILE A 177 3.05 -15.90 -4.61
C ILE A 177 1.91 -16.75 -4.05
N ASP A 178 2.19 -18.03 -3.85
CA ASP A 178 1.18 -18.98 -3.38
C ASP A 178 1.14 -19.06 -1.85
N ASN A 179 2.20 -18.70 -1.11
CA ASN A 179 2.19 -18.65 0.37
C ASN A 179 3.27 -17.70 0.96
N TRP A 180 3.04 -17.23 2.18
CA TRP A 180 4.05 -16.67 3.09
C TRP A 180 4.38 -17.70 4.18
N CYS A 181 5.66 -17.89 4.55
CA CYS A 181 6.06 -18.60 5.78
C CYS A 181 6.78 -17.64 6.73
N GLU A 182 6.49 -17.77 8.03
CA GLU A 182 7.12 -17.00 9.11
C GLU A 182 8.40 -17.71 9.56
N GLU A 183 9.52 -16.97 9.64
CA GLU A 183 10.71 -17.43 10.34
C GLU A 183 10.69 -16.96 11.80
N PRO A 184 11.05 -17.82 12.77
CA PRO A 184 11.07 -17.43 14.17
C PRO A 184 12.09 -16.31 14.41
N ILE A 185 11.68 -15.31 15.20
CA ILE A 185 12.46 -14.09 15.49
C ILE A 185 13.69 -14.38 16.38
N ASP A 186 13.80 -15.58 16.97
CA ASP A 186 14.95 -16.01 17.76
C ASP A 186 15.78 -17.07 17.04
N THR A 187 17.09 -16.83 16.96
CA THR A 187 18.14 -17.66 16.33
C THR A 187 18.28 -19.10 16.85
N THR A 188 17.41 -19.53 17.78
CA THR A 188 17.38 -20.90 18.31
C THR A 188 16.22 -21.75 17.77
N GLY A 189 15.30 -21.17 17.00
CA GLY A 189 14.21 -21.90 16.36
C GLY A 189 14.63 -22.57 15.05
N THR A 190 14.24 -23.83 14.86
CA THR A 190 14.42 -24.53 13.57
C THR A 190 13.53 -23.88 12.51
N SER A 191 14.10 -23.50 11.37
CA SER A 191 13.35 -22.93 10.24
C SER A 191 12.20 -23.84 9.82
N LEU A 192 10.99 -23.28 9.72
CA LEU A 192 9.81 -23.97 9.18
C LEU A 192 9.78 -23.95 7.64
N CYS A 193 10.72 -23.24 7.01
CA CYS A 193 10.80 -23.08 5.56
C CYS A 193 11.82 -24.07 4.93
N ALA A 194 12.27 -25.09 5.66
CA ALA A 194 13.08 -26.16 5.08
C ALA A 194 12.24 -26.99 4.09
N PRO A 195 12.73 -27.26 2.86
CA PRO A 195 12.04 -28.16 1.96
C PRO A 195 11.97 -29.54 2.60
N THR A 196 10.77 -30.12 2.68
CA THR A 196 10.62 -31.54 2.98
C THR A 196 11.46 -32.30 1.95
N ALA A 197 12.46 -33.03 2.42
CA ALA A 197 13.23 -33.93 1.56
C ALA A 197 12.23 -34.85 0.85
N SER A 198 12.11 -34.70 -0.48
CA SER A 198 11.41 -35.71 -1.28
C SER A 198 12.16 -37.03 -1.17
N PRO A 199 11.47 -38.17 -1.04
CA PRO A 199 12.13 -39.47 -1.00
C PRO A 199 12.81 -39.72 -2.36
N SER A 200 14.12 -39.96 -2.33
CA SER A 200 14.88 -40.36 -3.52
C SER A 200 14.46 -41.78 -3.93
N PRO A 201 14.31 -42.06 -5.24
CA PRO A 201 13.90 -43.39 -5.72
C PRO A 201 15.02 -44.41 -5.49
N SER A 202 14.65 -45.63 -5.08
CA SER A 202 15.55 -46.77 -4.92
C SER A 202 16.26 -47.14 -6.23
N PRO A 203 17.53 -47.58 -6.18
CA PRO A 203 18.18 -48.25 -7.31
C PRO A 203 17.64 -49.68 -7.53
#